data_AF-A0AAE6FZ55-F1
#
_entry.id   AF-A0AAE6FZ55-F1
#
_cell.length_a   1.000
_cell.length_b   1.000
_cell.length_c   1.000
_cell.angle_alpha   90.00
_cell.angle_beta   90.00
_cell.angle_gamma   90.00
#
_symmetry.space_group_name_H-M   'P 1'
#
loop_
_entity.id
_entity.type
_entity.pdbx_description
1 polymer ?
#
loop_
_entity_poly.entity_id
_entity_poly.type
_entity_poly.pdbx_seq_one_letter_code
_entity_poly.pdbx_strand_id
1 'polypeptide(L)'
;MRRYVGSAFLAAGLLVGCGPSETETSTQQPQEQQQGLLTEADVDVATECQGILQFVNEATFNTLDAYLPSNVVHNLVNRRAVSQFASLADISSVALVGPARLQQIEQGARSQDYIDADCYGIADGLALSQDDAAAIVSLVNSISSTELHDILPYAWNGALNLRNQRPFTNADAIANTTGIADVSFRNLRNAATLSRPFEALINAVNNLPRPHGGVFMARHFDWWANMNGQFHNFQVQECFGERTERVSEPDNHRGTDADAAEVRAHVEAFVNAAASFGTLDPEVKAAGLANLNTLIDGRSFFGCSYGYARDPWSDHSATFFVDTESGFSVYTDSYYAE
;
A
#
# COMPACT_ATOMS: atom_id res chain seq x y z
N MET A 1 -22.93 53.84 10.86
CA MET A 1 -22.77 55.16 11.51
C MET A 1 -21.32 55.34 11.95
N ARG A 2 -20.86 56.59 11.95
CA ARG A 2 -19.48 57.08 11.98
C ARG A 2 -18.79 57.07 13.37
N ARG A 3 -17.45 56.91 13.32
CA ARG A 3 -16.34 57.61 14.06
C ARG A 3 -16.20 57.30 15.57
N TYR A 4 -14.98 57.10 16.10
CA TYR A 4 -13.91 58.08 16.37
C TYR A 4 -12.50 57.42 16.26
N VAL A 5 -11.50 57.99 15.57
CA VAL A 5 -10.48 58.99 16.01
C VAL A 5 -9.68 58.50 17.22
N GLY A 6 -8.35 58.50 17.30
CA GLY A 6 -7.31 59.11 16.47
C GLY A 6 -5.94 58.90 17.13
N SER A 7 -4.92 59.28 16.37
CA SER A 7 -3.48 59.05 16.49
C SER A 7 -2.77 59.58 17.75
N ALA A 8 -1.65 58.96 18.11
CA ALA A 8 -0.51 59.64 18.72
C ALA A 8 0.81 59.09 18.14
N PHE A 9 1.66 60.03 17.71
CA PHE A 9 2.94 59.85 17.04
C PHE A 9 4.12 59.88 18.04
N LEU A 10 5.22 59.25 17.62
CA LEU A 10 6.65 59.59 17.85
C LEU A 10 7.26 59.48 19.26
N ALA A 11 8.30 58.65 19.37
CA ALA A 11 9.67 59.17 19.53
C ALA A 11 10.73 58.11 19.19
N ALA A 12 11.76 58.57 18.50
CA ALA A 12 12.90 57.83 18.02
C ALA A 12 13.96 57.57 19.11
N GLY A 13 14.70 56.48 18.97
CA GLY A 13 15.94 56.22 19.68
C GLY A 13 16.88 55.40 18.81
N LEU A 14 17.75 56.07 18.06
CA LEU A 14 18.91 55.48 17.38
C LEU A 14 20.01 55.23 18.41
N LEU A 15 20.40 53.98 18.61
CA LEU A 15 21.77 53.64 19.01
C LEU A 15 22.25 52.42 18.22
N VAL A 16 23.41 52.64 17.60
CA VAL A 16 24.17 51.74 16.75
C VAL A 16 24.82 50.64 17.60
N GLY A 17 24.62 49.38 17.22
CA GLY A 17 25.36 48.23 17.73
C GLY A 17 25.47 47.19 16.62
N CYS A 18 26.69 46.92 16.15
CA CYS A 18 26.97 45.93 15.11
C CYS A 18 26.83 44.49 15.65
N GLY A 19 26.07 43.68 14.92
CA GLY A 19 26.25 42.22 14.85
C GLY A 19 25.15 41.36 15.49
N PRO A 20 25.02 40.10 15.05
CA PRO A 20 24.85 39.63 13.68
C PRO A 20 23.35 39.53 13.33
N SER A 21 23.04 39.48 12.04
CA SER A 21 21.70 39.19 11.52
C SER A 21 21.19 37.87 12.10
N GLU A 22 20.13 37.94 12.91
CA GLU A 22 19.26 36.80 13.15
C GLU A 22 18.77 36.33 11.78
N THR A 23 19.35 35.22 11.35
CA THR A 23 18.84 34.48 10.21
C THR A 23 17.52 33.95 10.69
N GLU A 24 16.41 34.41 10.08
CA GLU A 24 15.12 33.74 10.18
C GLU A 24 15.39 32.27 9.85
N THR A 25 15.47 31.47 10.90
CA THR A 25 15.55 30.02 10.78
C THR A 25 14.14 29.62 10.44
N SER A 26 13.83 29.69 9.16
CA SER A 26 12.78 28.88 8.57
C SER A 26 13.08 27.46 9.04
N THR A 27 12.33 26.98 10.02
CA THR A 27 12.27 25.58 10.40
C THR A 27 11.68 24.85 9.20
N GLN A 28 12.52 24.60 8.19
CA GLN A 28 12.33 23.49 7.28
C GLN A 28 12.28 22.26 8.19
N GLN A 29 11.06 21.77 8.40
CA GLN A 29 10.85 20.41 8.86
C GLN A 29 11.75 19.52 7.98
N PRO A 30 12.54 18.61 8.56
CA PRO A 30 13.18 17.58 7.76
C PRO A 30 12.04 16.90 6.99
N GLN A 31 12.14 16.89 5.65
CA GLN A 31 11.42 15.91 4.88
C GLN A 31 11.95 14.57 5.38
N GLU A 32 11.21 13.95 6.30
CA GLU A 32 11.32 12.53 6.55
C GLU A 32 11.10 11.88 5.18
N GLN A 33 12.20 11.45 4.55
CA GLN A 33 12.15 10.39 3.58
C GLN A 33 11.62 9.19 4.36
N GLN A 34 10.29 9.06 4.41
CA GLN A 34 9.60 7.83 4.76
C GLN A 34 9.95 6.80 3.68
N GLN A 35 11.16 6.25 3.79
CA GLN A 35 11.48 4.96 3.23
C GLN A 35 10.72 3.96 4.09
N GLY A 36 9.55 3.53 3.61
CA GLY A 36 9.02 2.25 4.04
C GLY A 36 10.12 1.21 3.90
N LEU A 37 10.26 0.32 4.88
CA LEU A 37 11.23 -0.77 4.83
C LEU A 37 11.02 -1.57 3.53
N LEU A 38 11.90 -1.31 2.55
CA LEU A 38 11.97 -2.07 1.30
C LEU A 38 12.42 -3.49 1.67
N THR A 39 11.49 -4.45 1.63
CA THR A 39 11.82 -5.87 1.81
C THR A 39 12.27 -6.46 0.46
N GLU A 40 12.81 -7.68 0.43
CA GLU A 40 13.23 -8.35 -0.82
C GLU A 40 12.10 -8.56 -1.85
N ALA A 41 10.83 -8.38 -1.45
CA ALA A 41 9.66 -8.37 -2.34
C ALA A 41 9.25 -6.95 -2.79
N ASP A 42 9.89 -5.92 -2.26
CA ASP A 42 9.71 -4.51 -2.61
C ASP A 42 10.72 -4.07 -3.69
N VAL A 43 10.80 -4.88 -4.75
CA VAL A 43 11.68 -4.60 -5.89
C VAL A 43 10.94 -3.63 -6.81
N ASP A 44 11.57 -2.51 -7.16
CA ASP A 44 11.04 -1.54 -8.12
C ASP A 44 10.93 -2.10 -9.56
N VAL A 45 11.31 -3.36 -9.77
CA VAL A 45 11.36 -4.05 -11.07
C VAL A 45 10.83 -5.46 -10.93
N ALA A 46 9.65 -5.73 -11.50
CA ALA A 46 9.11 -7.07 -11.66
C ALA A 46 10.08 -7.97 -12.45
N THR A 47 10.04 -9.28 -12.21
CA THR A 47 10.95 -10.26 -12.83
C THR A 47 10.92 -10.18 -14.36
N GLU A 48 9.72 -10.06 -14.92
CA GLU A 48 9.42 -9.94 -16.35
C GLU A 48 10.06 -8.68 -16.96
N CYS A 49 10.30 -7.66 -16.15
CA CYS A 49 10.89 -6.38 -16.55
C CYS A 49 12.37 -6.23 -16.21
N GLN A 50 13.03 -7.25 -15.66
CA GLN A 50 14.47 -7.20 -15.33
C GLN A 50 15.35 -6.91 -16.55
N GLY A 51 14.87 -7.25 -17.75
CA GLY A 51 15.50 -6.88 -19.02
C GLY A 51 15.74 -5.38 -19.22
N ILE A 52 14.98 -4.51 -18.56
CA ILE A 52 15.22 -3.05 -18.57
C ILE A 52 16.60 -2.73 -17.97
N LEU A 53 16.93 -3.33 -16.83
CA LEU A 53 18.24 -3.14 -16.19
C LEU A 53 19.34 -3.78 -17.02
N GLN A 54 19.07 -4.96 -17.59
CA GLN A 54 20.03 -5.65 -18.45
C GLN A 54 20.37 -4.83 -19.69
N PHE A 55 19.38 -4.23 -20.35
CA PHE A 55 19.57 -3.34 -21.50
C PHE A 55 20.51 -2.18 -21.17
N VAL A 56 20.27 -1.48 -20.06
CA VAL A 56 21.13 -0.34 -19.65
C VAL A 56 22.52 -0.79 -19.24
N ASN A 57 22.68 -1.99 -18.68
CA ASN A 57 23.98 -2.51 -18.27
C ASN A 57 24.82 -3.07 -19.44
N GLU A 58 24.20 -3.65 -20.47
CA GLU A 58 24.88 -4.44 -21.51
C GLU A 58 24.92 -3.77 -22.88
N ALA A 59 23.90 -2.96 -23.23
CA ALA A 59 23.81 -2.37 -24.56
C ALA A 59 25.01 -1.47 -24.89
N THR A 60 25.45 -1.47 -26.15
CA THR A 60 26.56 -0.61 -26.58
C THR A 60 26.20 0.86 -26.50
N PHE A 61 27.20 1.75 -26.48
CA PHE A 61 26.97 3.20 -26.55
C PHE A 61 26.05 3.56 -27.73
N ASN A 62 26.36 3.04 -28.92
CA ASN A 62 25.60 3.33 -30.14
C ASN A 62 24.16 2.82 -30.04
N THR A 63 23.95 1.67 -29.39
CA THR A 63 22.61 1.12 -29.17
C THR A 63 21.80 2.03 -28.25
N LEU A 64 22.39 2.50 -27.14
CA LEU A 64 21.71 3.43 -26.22
C LEU A 64 21.45 4.80 -26.86
N ASP A 65 22.39 5.31 -27.66
CA ASP A 65 22.31 6.61 -28.35
C ASP A 65 21.23 6.66 -29.44
N ALA A 66 20.79 5.49 -29.93
CA ALA A 66 19.64 5.41 -30.82
C ALA A 66 18.30 5.76 -30.12
N TYR A 67 18.23 5.64 -28.79
CA TYR A 67 17.00 5.85 -28.01
C TYR A 67 17.11 7.02 -27.01
N LEU A 68 18.33 7.41 -26.64
CA LEU A 68 18.62 8.42 -25.62
C LEU A 68 19.54 9.52 -26.17
N PRO A 69 19.46 10.75 -25.65
CA PRO A 69 20.43 11.78 -25.99
C PRO A 69 21.85 11.39 -25.58
N SER A 70 22.85 11.70 -26.42
CA SER A 70 24.24 11.26 -26.23
C SER A 70 24.88 11.66 -24.89
N ASN A 71 24.51 12.81 -24.34
CA ASN A 71 24.97 13.23 -23.01
C ASN A 71 24.43 12.34 -21.89
N VAL A 72 23.18 11.87 -22.00
CA VAL A 72 22.59 10.88 -21.08
C VAL A 72 23.31 9.54 -21.21
N VAL A 73 23.57 9.10 -22.45
CA VAL A 73 24.30 7.84 -22.71
C VAL A 73 25.71 7.89 -22.11
N HIS A 74 26.44 8.99 -22.30
CA HIS A 74 27.75 9.16 -21.67
C HIS A 74 27.67 9.02 -20.15
N ASN A 75 26.69 9.66 -19.50
CA ASN A 75 26.52 9.56 -18.05
C ASN A 75 26.20 8.11 -17.61
N LEU A 76 25.29 7.43 -18.31
CA LEU A 76 24.92 6.04 -18.03
C LEU A 76 26.10 5.08 -18.21
N VAL A 77 26.83 5.19 -19.32
CA VAL A 77 27.99 4.33 -19.62
C VAL A 77 29.12 4.56 -18.63
N ASN A 78 29.40 5.81 -18.27
CA ASN A 78 30.39 6.13 -17.25
C ASN A 78 29.98 5.58 -15.88
N ARG A 79 28.70 5.71 -15.51
CA ARG A 79 28.17 5.22 -14.24
C ARG A 79 28.22 3.70 -14.14
N ARG A 80 27.81 2.97 -15.18
CA ARG A 80 27.82 1.49 -15.16
C ARG A 80 29.23 0.89 -15.21
N ALA A 81 30.20 1.62 -15.75
CA ALA A 81 31.62 1.22 -15.72
C ALA A 81 32.21 1.19 -14.31
N VAL A 82 31.61 1.92 -13.35
CA VAL A 82 31.97 1.87 -11.93
C VAL A 82 31.21 0.76 -11.21
N SER A 83 29.89 0.70 -11.38
CA SER A 83 29.07 -0.42 -10.91
C SER A 83 27.80 -0.55 -11.74
N GLN A 84 27.38 -1.78 -12.03
CA GLN A 84 26.13 -2.03 -12.73
C GLN A 84 24.93 -1.49 -11.94
N PHE A 85 23.87 -1.13 -12.66
CA PHE A 85 22.60 -0.71 -12.07
C PHE A 85 21.84 -1.93 -11.52
N ALA A 86 21.31 -1.79 -10.31
CA ALA A 86 20.52 -2.84 -9.66
C ALA A 86 19.03 -2.47 -9.52
N SER A 87 18.67 -1.21 -9.77
CA SER A 87 17.29 -0.71 -9.67
C SER A 87 17.00 0.44 -10.64
N LEU A 88 15.72 0.76 -10.85
CA LEU A 88 15.32 1.96 -11.59
C LEU A 88 15.71 3.24 -10.85
N ALA A 89 15.71 3.22 -9.51
CA ALA A 89 16.18 4.32 -8.68
C ALA A 89 17.68 4.60 -8.92
N ASP A 90 18.50 3.57 -9.10
CA ASP A 90 19.91 3.76 -9.44
C ASP A 90 20.07 4.40 -10.81
N ILE A 91 19.25 4.00 -11.79
CA ILE A 91 19.27 4.57 -13.14
C ILE A 91 18.81 6.05 -13.10
N SER A 92 17.74 6.36 -12.37
CA SER A 92 17.21 7.72 -12.24
C SER A 92 18.12 8.66 -11.43
N SER A 93 19.00 8.11 -10.58
CA SER A 93 20.03 8.89 -9.89
C SER A 93 21.09 9.47 -10.83
N VAL A 94 21.19 8.96 -12.08
CA VAL A 94 22.14 9.44 -13.07
C VAL A 94 21.70 10.81 -13.60
N ALA A 95 22.66 11.73 -13.70
CA ALA A 95 22.41 13.07 -14.19
C ALA A 95 21.68 13.05 -15.55
N LEU A 96 20.58 13.82 -15.61
CA LEU A 96 19.69 13.97 -16.77
C LEU A 96 18.80 12.75 -17.08
N VAL A 97 18.73 11.77 -16.18
CA VAL A 97 17.78 10.66 -16.27
C VAL A 97 16.55 10.95 -15.41
N GLY A 98 15.58 11.64 -16.01
CA GLY A 98 14.24 11.78 -15.43
C GLY A 98 13.25 10.72 -15.94
N PRO A 99 11.97 10.80 -15.54
CA PRO A 99 10.93 9.85 -15.95
C PRO A 99 10.83 9.64 -17.46
N ALA A 100 10.92 10.71 -18.26
CA ALA A 100 10.90 10.62 -19.72
C ALA A 100 12.06 9.80 -20.29
N ARG A 101 13.23 9.78 -19.62
CA ARG A 101 14.38 8.97 -20.05
C ARG A 101 14.23 7.52 -19.63
N LEU A 102 13.60 7.25 -18.48
CA LEU A 102 13.24 5.87 -18.10
C LEU A 102 12.27 5.25 -19.12
N GLN A 103 11.28 6.01 -19.59
CA GLN A 103 10.37 5.57 -20.66
C GLN A 103 11.10 5.26 -21.98
N GLN A 104 12.07 6.09 -22.36
CA GLN A 104 12.89 5.83 -23.54
C GLN A 104 13.80 4.60 -23.38
N ILE A 105 14.34 4.38 -22.18
CA ILE A 105 15.10 3.19 -21.85
C ILE A 105 14.22 1.94 -21.99
N GLU A 106 13.00 1.96 -21.44
CA GLU A 106 12.05 0.87 -21.56
C GLU A 106 11.72 0.57 -23.04
N GLN A 107 11.44 1.62 -23.83
CA GLN A 107 11.19 1.49 -25.26
C GLN A 107 12.40 0.87 -26.00
N GLY A 108 13.62 1.28 -25.63
CA GLY A 108 14.86 0.72 -26.17
C GLY A 108 15.02 -0.75 -25.82
N ALA A 109 14.81 -1.11 -24.55
CA ALA A 109 14.86 -2.49 -24.07
C ALA A 109 13.87 -3.38 -24.84
N ARG A 110 12.63 -2.90 -25.02
CA ARG A 110 11.59 -3.61 -25.79
C ARG A 110 11.95 -3.75 -27.27
N SER A 111 12.50 -2.71 -27.87
CA SER A 111 12.88 -2.71 -29.30
C SER A 111 14.12 -3.57 -29.59
N GLN A 112 14.89 -3.93 -28.56
CA GLN A 112 16.08 -4.76 -28.64
C GLN A 112 15.86 -6.15 -28.02
N ASP A 113 14.59 -6.54 -27.81
CA ASP A 113 14.17 -7.85 -27.29
C ASP A 113 14.73 -8.21 -25.90
N TYR A 114 15.05 -7.22 -25.06
CA TYR A 114 15.41 -7.45 -23.66
C TYR A 114 14.19 -7.68 -22.77
N ILE A 115 13.04 -7.12 -23.14
CA ILE A 115 11.75 -7.34 -22.50
C ILE A 115 10.70 -7.65 -23.56
N ASP A 116 9.70 -8.44 -23.18
CA ASP A 116 8.61 -8.85 -24.07
C ASP A 116 7.25 -8.33 -23.59
N ALA A 117 6.17 -8.94 -24.07
CA ALA A 117 4.80 -8.54 -23.77
C ALA A 117 4.41 -8.72 -22.30
N ASP A 118 5.08 -9.58 -21.54
CA ASP A 118 4.77 -9.88 -20.14
C ASP A 118 5.24 -8.76 -19.21
N CYS A 119 6.23 -7.97 -19.64
CA CYS A 119 6.56 -6.70 -19.01
C CYS A 119 5.57 -5.61 -19.46
N TYR A 120 4.78 -5.08 -18.51
CA TYR A 120 3.86 -3.97 -18.76
C TYR A 120 4.63 -2.71 -19.14
N GLY A 121 5.73 -2.42 -18.42
CA GLY A 121 6.54 -1.23 -18.59
C GLY A 121 6.72 -0.47 -17.28
N ILE A 122 7.17 0.79 -17.37
CA ILE A 122 7.41 1.63 -16.19
C ILE A 122 6.20 2.53 -15.92
N ALA A 123 5.60 2.42 -14.73
CA ALA A 123 4.55 3.30 -14.23
C ALA A 123 4.97 3.92 -12.90
N ASP A 124 5.01 5.26 -12.83
CA ASP A 124 5.40 6.03 -11.63
C ASP A 124 6.70 5.58 -10.96
N GLY A 125 7.71 5.27 -11.79
CA GLY A 125 9.03 4.82 -11.31
C GLY A 125 9.12 3.32 -10.94
N LEU A 126 8.04 2.55 -11.12
CA LEU A 126 7.99 1.10 -10.92
C LEU A 126 7.87 0.37 -12.25
N ALA A 127 8.72 -0.62 -12.50
CA ALA A 127 8.56 -1.55 -13.61
C ALA A 127 7.63 -2.71 -13.19
N LEU A 128 6.49 -2.80 -13.86
CA LEU A 128 5.40 -3.74 -13.53
C LEU A 128 5.32 -4.87 -14.55
N SER A 129 4.95 -6.07 -14.09
CA SER A 129 4.44 -7.12 -14.98
C SER A 129 3.01 -6.79 -15.43
N GLN A 130 2.52 -7.44 -16.49
CA GLN A 130 1.11 -7.35 -16.89
C GLN A 130 0.16 -7.78 -15.76
N ASP A 131 0.54 -8.83 -15.04
CA ASP A 131 -0.26 -9.36 -13.92
C ASP A 131 -0.32 -8.38 -12.74
N ASP A 132 0.75 -7.63 -12.49
CA ASP A 132 0.75 -6.59 -11.45
C ASP A 132 -0.09 -5.39 -11.86
N ALA A 133 0.05 -4.94 -13.10
CA ALA A 133 -0.78 -3.85 -13.63
C ALA A 133 -2.28 -4.22 -13.57
N ALA A 134 -2.63 -5.46 -13.95
CA ALA A 134 -4.01 -5.96 -13.86
C ALA A 134 -4.50 -6.05 -12.41
N ALA A 135 -3.66 -6.54 -11.48
CA ALA A 135 -3.99 -6.63 -10.07
C ALA A 135 -4.23 -5.24 -9.44
N ILE A 136 -3.39 -4.25 -9.76
CA ILE A 136 -3.57 -2.87 -9.30
C ILE A 136 -4.91 -2.30 -9.78
N VAL A 137 -5.24 -2.48 -11.06
CA VAL A 137 -6.52 -2.02 -11.62
C VAL A 137 -7.70 -2.72 -10.95
N SER A 138 -7.62 -4.05 -10.76
CA SER A 138 -8.65 -4.83 -10.06
C SER A 138 -8.86 -4.34 -8.63
N LEU A 139 -7.76 -4.16 -7.88
CA LEU A 139 -7.78 -3.64 -6.52
C LEU A 139 -8.46 -2.27 -6.48
N VAL A 140 -7.93 -1.30 -7.23
CA VAL A 140 -8.40 0.08 -7.18
C VAL A 140 -9.85 0.19 -7.60
N ASN A 141 -10.36 -0.63 -8.52
CA ASN A 141 -11.75 -0.60 -8.93
C ASN A 141 -12.73 -1.22 -7.92
N SER A 142 -12.27 -2.14 -7.07
CA SER A 142 -13.14 -2.93 -6.18
C SER A 142 -13.05 -2.55 -4.70
N ILE A 143 -11.92 -2.00 -4.26
CA ILE A 143 -11.62 -1.73 -2.85
C ILE A 143 -12.56 -0.70 -2.22
N SER A 144 -12.89 -0.88 -0.94
CA SER A 144 -13.73 0.05 -0.18
C SER A 144 -13.07 1.42 0.01
N SER A 145 -13.85 2.45 0.33
CA SER A 145 -13.28 3.78 0.60
C SER A 145 -12.41 3.75 1.85
N THR A 146 -12.81 2.99 2.86
CA THR A 146 -12.08 2.86 4.12
C THR A 146 -10.73 2.18 3.90
N GLU A 147 -10.73 1.04 3.22
CA GLU A 147 -9.49 0.29 2.96
C GLU A 147 -8.55 1.06 2.02
N LEU A 148 -9.09 1.80 1.05
CA LEU A 148 -8.27 2.67 0.21
C LEU A 148 -7.58 3.77 1.03
N HIS A 149 -8.22 4.29 2.07
CA HIS A 149 -7.59 5.25 2.99
C HIS A 149 -6.56 4.58 3.92
N ASP A 150 -6.76 3.32 4.29
CA ASP A 150 -5.78 2.57 5.07
C ASP A 150 -4.52 2.24 4.26
N ILE A 151 -4.64 1.97 2.96
CA ILE A 151 -3.48 1.79 2.05
C ILE A 151 -2.78 3.12 1.73
N LEU A 152 -3.55 4.22 1.69
CA LEU A 152 -3.10 5.55 1.31
C LEU A 152 -3.25 6.57 2.46
N PRO A 153 -2.66 6.34 3.64
CA PRO A 153 -2.91 7.15 4.83
C PRO A 153 -2.50 8.61 4.64
N TYR A 154 -1.44 8.86 3.86
CA TYR A 154 -0.91 10.20 3.59
C TYR A 154 -1.39 10.81 2.26
N ALA A 155 -2.16 10.07 1.46
CA ALA A 155 -2.64 10.49 0.15
C ALA A 155 -4.18 10.54 0.09
N TRP A 156 -4.80 11.14 1.11
CA TRP A 156 -6.26 11.23 1.26
C TRP A 156 -6.98 11.78 0.03
N ASN A 157 -6.46 12.87 -0.54
CA ASN A 157 -7.01 13.46 -1.76
C ASN A 157 -6.83 12.54 -2.98
N GLY A 158 -5.72 11.80 -3.04
CA GLY A 158 -5.47 10.77 -4.06
C GLY A 158 -6.47 9.63 -3.96
N ALA A 159 -6.69 9.09 -2.76
CA ALA A 159 -7.70 8.05 -2.50
C ALA A 159 -9.12 8.51 -2.92
N LEU A 160 -9.50 9.75 -2.58
CA LEU A 160 -10.77 10.33 -3.00
C LEU A 160 -10.89 10.43 -4.53
N ASN A 161 -9.84 10.90 -5.20
CA ASN A 161 -9.82 11.05 -6.65
C ASN A 161 -9.89 9.70 -7.35
N LEU A 162 -9.12 8.71 -6.89
CA LEU A 162 -9.19 7.33 -7.40
C LEU A 162 -10.61 6.81 -7.32
N ARG A 163 -11.27 6.92 -6.15
CA ARG A 163 -12.66 6.46 -5.98
C ARG A 163 -13.62 7.13 -6.96
N ASN A 164 -13.51 8.45 -7.14
CA ASN A 164 -14.43 9.21 -7.99
C ASN A 164 -14.19 8.98 -9.49
N GLN A 165 -13.00 8.53 -9.88
CA GLN A 165 -12.61 8.33 -11.29
C GLN A 165 -12.78 6.87 -11.77
N ARG A 166 -13.20 5.95 -10.89
CA ARG A 166 -13.51 4.57 -11.27
C ARG A 166 -14.58 4.52 -12.38
N PRO A 167 -14.53 3.52 -13.29
CA PRO A 167 -13.52 2.48 -13.37
C PRO A 167 -12.27 2.90 -14.14
N PHE A 168 -11.10 2.44 -13.68
CA PHE A 168 -9.85 2.51 -14.43
C PHE A 168 -9.68 1.31 -15.35
N THR A 169 -9.00 1.51 -16.48
CA THR A 169 -8.72 0.45 -17.47
C THR A 169 -7.27 0.00 -17.49
N ASN A 170 -6.33 0.80 -16.95
CA ASN A 170 -4.91 0.49 -16.90
C ASN A 170 -4.23 1.15 -15.69
N ALA A 171 -3.01 0.69 -15.38
CA ALA A 171 -2.25 1.15 -14.23
C ALA A 171 -1.70 2.58 -14.39
N ASP A 172 -1.41 3.01 -15.62
CA ASP A 172 -0.95 4.37 -15.90
C ASP A 172 -2.00 5.43 -15.53
N ALA A 173 -3.27 5.18 -15.80
CA ALA A 173 -4.34 6.11 -15.43
C ALA A 173 -4.46 6.25 -13.89
N ILE A 174 -4.19 5.18 -13.16
CA ILE A 174 -4.14 5.19 -11.69
C ILE A 174 -2.93 5.99 -11.20
N ALA A 175 -1.74 5.69 -11.73
CA ALA A 175 -0.50 6.41 -11.42
C ALA A 175 -0.63 7.93 -11.70
N ASN A 176 -1.24 8.30 -12.82
CA ASN A 176 -1.42 9.71 -13.22
C ASN A 176 -2.58 10.42 -12.51
N THR A 177 -3.28 9.76 -11.57
CA THR A 177 -4.36 10.39 -10.82
C THR A 177 -3.81 11.45 -9.88
N THR A 178 -4.35 12.67 -9.93
CA THR A 178 -3.92 13.78 -9.05
C THR A 178 -3.95 13.37 -7.58
N GLY A 179 -2.82 13.53 -6.89
CA GLY A 179 -2.65 13.13 -5.49
C GLY A 179 -2.13 11.71 -5.29
N ILE A 180 -1.92 10.97 -6.38
CA ILE A 180 -1.09 9.76 -6.42
C ILE A 180 0.31 10.16 -6.89
N ALA A 181 1.31 9.62 -6.21
CA ALA A 181 2.74 9.81 -6.45
C ALA A 181 3.45 8.49 -6.16
N ASP A 182 4.76 8.40 -6.42
CA ASP A 182 5.52 7.15 -6.44
C ASP A 182 5.29 6.26 -5.21
N VAL A 183 5.27 6.85 -4.01
CA VAL A 183 5.03 6.12 -2.74
C VAL A 183 3.59 5.60 -2.66
N SER A 184 2.60 6.43 -3.00
CA SER A 184 1.19 6.03 -3.02
C SER A 184 0.95 4.93 -4.04
N PHE A 185 1.55 5.03 -5.23
CA PHE A 185 1.41 4.01 -6.26
C PHE A 185 2.12 2.71 -5.87
N ARG A 186 3.30 2.78 -5.23
CA ARG A 186 3.98 1.63 -4.63
C ARG A 186 3.12 0.96 -3.56
N ASN A 187 2.46 1.72 -2.69
CA ASN A 187 1.54 1.15 -1.69
C ASN A 187 0.38 0.40 -2.35
N LEU A 188 -0.22 0.95 -3.41
CA LEU A 188 -1.26 0.26 -4.17
C LEU A 188 -0.76 -1.02 -4.83
N ARG A 189 0.45 -1.00 -5.41
CA ARG A 189 1.10 -2.20 -5.97
C ARG A 189 1.34 -3.25 -4.89
N ASN A 190 1.92 -2.86 -3.77
CA ASN A 190 2.21 -3.76 -2.64
C ASN A 190 0.91 -4.38 -2.11
N ALA A 191 -0.11 -3.55 -1.92
CA ALA A 191 -1.43 -4.01 -1.55
C ALA A 191 -2.02 -4.98 -2.59
N ALA A 192 -1.85 -4.76 -3.90
CA ALA A 192 -2.45 -5.61 -4.91
C ALA A 192 -1.73 -6.97 -5.11
N THR A 193 -0.47 -7.09 -4.69
CA THR A 193 0.40 -8.18 -5.15
C THR A 193 0.97 -9.04 -4.03
N LEU A 194 1.33 -8.43 -2.89
CA LEU A 194 2.08 -9.15 -1.84
C LEU A 194 1.25 -10.19 -1.08
N SER A 195 -0.08 -10.06 -1.08
CA SER A 195 -1.02 -10.95 -0.38
C SER A 195 -1.58 -12.09 -1.22
N ARG A 196 -1.20 -12.23 -2.50
CA ARG A 196 -1.81 -13.24 -3.40
C ARG A 196 -1.80 -14.67 -2.83
N PRO A 197 -0.70 -15.20 -2.26
CA PRO A 197 -0.73 -16.54 -1.65
C PRO A 197 -1.69 -16.65 -0.46
N PHE A 198 -1.75 -15.62 0.39
CA PHE A 198 -2.71 -15.59 1.50
C PHE A 198 -4.16 -15.49 1.01
N GLU A 199 -4.43 -14.71 -0.03
CA GLU A 199 -5.75 -14.63 -0.68
C GLU A 199 -6.17 -15.96 -1.31
N ALA A 200 -5.24 -16.74 -1.87
CA ALA A 200 -5.51 -18.09 -2.35
C ALA A 200 -5.97 -19.02 -1.21
N LEU A 201 -5.34 -18.92 -0.02
CA LEU A 201 -5.79 -19.64 1.17
C LEU A 201 -7.17 -19.18 1.63
N ILE A 202 -7.42 -17.87 1.68
CA ILE A 202 -8.75 -17.32 2.01
C ILE A 202 -9.82 -17.89 1.06
N ASN A 203 -9.55 -17.90 -0.24
CA ASN A 203 -10.46 -18.45 -1.23
C ASN A 203 -10.69 -19.96 -1.02
N ALA A 204 -9.64 -20.72 -0.71
CA ALA A 204 -9.76 -22.14 -0.39
C ALA A 204 -10.63 -22.38 0.86
N VAL A 205 -10.43 -21.61 1.92
CA VAL A 205 -11.28 -21.65 3.14
C VAL A 205 -12.72 -21.30 2.79
N ASN A 206 -12.94 -20.25 2.01
CA ASN A 206 -14.27 -19.78 1.68
C ASN A 206 -15.08 -20.74 0.81
N ASN A 207 -14.40 -21.55 -0.01
CA ASN A 207 -15.00 -22.54 -0.91
C ASN A 207 -15.39 -23.86 -0.23
N LEU A 208 -15.10 -24.04 1.07
CA LEU A 208 -15.52 -25.24 1.79
C LEU A 208 -17.06 -25.27 1.98
N PRO A 209 -17.70 -26.47 1.96
CA PRO A 209 -19.15 -26.61 2.13
C PRO A 209 -19.66 -26.06 3.48
N ARG A 210 -20.86 -25.45 3.49
CA ARG A 210 -21.43 -24.80 4.70
C ARG A 210 -22.90 -25.17 4.95
N PRO A 211 -23.20 -26.31 5.59
CA PRO A 211 -24.59 -26.74 5.77
C PRO A 211 -25.35 -25.95 6.86
N HIS A 212 -24.79 -25.75 8.07
CA HIS A 212 -25.48 -25.10 9.20
C HIS A 212 -24.58 -24.20 10.07
N GLY A 213 -23.40 -23.87 9.54
CA GLY A 213 -22.39 -23.04 10.19
C GLY A 213 -21.12 -23.07 9.36
N GLY A 214 -20.24 -22.11 9.59
CA GLY A 214 -19.00 -22.04 8.83
C GLY A 214 -18.12 -20.88 9.22
N VAL A 215 -16.97 -20.84 8.56
CA VAL A 215 -16.02 -19.74 8.66
C VAL A 215 -15.94 -19.01 7.32
N PHE A 216 -15.70 -17.72 7.41
CA PHE A 216 -15.45 -16.84 6.30
C PHE A 216 -14.22 -16.01 6.63
N MET A 217 -13.40 -15.79 5.62
CA MET A 217 -12.25 -14.90 5.71
C MET A 217 -12.27 -13.91 4.57
N ALA A 218 -11.73 -12.72 4.79
CA ALA A 218 -11.51 -11.76 3.72
C ALA A 218 -10.23 -10.97 3.98
N ARG A 219 -9.53 -10.67 2.89
CA ARG A 219 -8.46 -9.67 2.91
C ARG A 219 -9.05 -8.28 2.67
N HIS A 220 -9.92 -8.16 1.66
CA HIS A 220 -10.55 -6.90 1.27
C HIS A 220 -11.92 -6.76 1.91
N PHE A 221 -12.11 -5.74 2.74
CA PHE A 221 -13.37 -5.49 3.44
C PHE A 221 -13.46 -4.03 3.89
N ASP A 222 -14.66 -3.59 4.26
CA ASP A 222 -14.88 -2.26 4.83
C ASP A 222 -15.15 -2.41 6.34
N TRP A 223 -14.07 -2.33 7.13
CA TRP A 223 -14.18 -2.49 8.59
C TRP A 223 -15.09 -1.42 9.21
N TRP A 224 -15.09 -0.21 8.67
CA TRP A 224 -15.94 0.87 9.18
C TRP A 224 -17.41 0.58 8.91
N ALA A 225 -17.75 0.14 7.69
CA ALA A 225 -19.11 -0.26 7.36
C ALA A 225 -19.56 -1.49 8.16
N ASN A 226 -18.66 -2.46 8.40
CA ASN A 226 -18.96 -3.63 9.21
C ASN A 226 -19.22 -3.28 10.69
N MET A 227 -18.51 -2.30 11.26
CA MET A 227 -18.76 -1.85 12.64
C MET A 227 -20.02 -0.98 12.78
N ASN A 228 -20.38 -0.24 11.74
CA ASN A 228 -21.51 0.69 11.74
C ASN A 228 -22.77 0.14 11.03
N GLY A 229 -22.75 -1.14 10.66
CA GLY A 229 -23.87 -1.79 9.98
C GLY A 229 -25.10 -1.92 10.88
N GLN A 230 -26.28 -2.01 10.25
CA GLN A 230 -27.52 -2.31 10.97
C GLN A 230 -27.64 -3.81 11.19
N PHE A 231 -27.11 -4.30 12.31
CA PHE A 231 -27.19 -5.71 12.70
C PHE A 231 -28.07 -5.90 13.93
N HIS A 232 -28.62 -7.11 14.07
CA HIS A 232 -29.26 -7.56 15.30
C HIS A 232 -28.18 -7.94 16.33
N ASN A 233 -28.47 -7.74 17.62
CA ASN A 233 -27.63 -8.17 18.74
C ASN A 233 -26.14 -7.77 18.60
N PHE A 234 -25.85 -6.63 17.97
CA PHE A 234 -24.49 -6.17 17.77
C PHE A 234 -23.83 -5.85 19.12
N GLN A 235 -22.70 -6.48 19.38
CA GLN A 235 -21.94 -6.27 20.61
C GLN A 235 -20.44 -6.34 20.32
N VAL A 236 -19.74 -5.25 20.61
CA VAL A 236 -18.28 -5.23 20.63
C VAL A 236 -17.79 -5.99 21.86
N GLN A 237 -16.88 -6.93 21.66
CA GLN A 237 -16.25 -7.70 22.74
C GLN A 237 -14.95 -7.05 23.17
N GLU A 238 -14.09 -6.72 22.21
CA GLU A 238 -12.81 -6.06 22.44
C GLU A 238 -12.42 -5.28 21.19
N CYS A 239 -11.83 -4.10 21.37
CA CYS A 239 -11.10 -3.38 20.34
C CYS A 239 -9.68 -3.12 20.82
N PHE A 240 -8.76 -3.02 19.86
CA PHE A 240 -7.34 -2.81 20.08
C PHE A 240 -6.82 -1.72 19.13
N GLY A 241 -5.90 -0.91 19.65
CA GLY A 241 -5.28 0.20 18.95
C GLY A 241 -6.08 1.51 18.92
N GLU A 242 -5.39 2.64 19.01
CA GLU A 242 -5.96 3.99 19.20
C GLU A 242 -6.97 4.39 18.11
N ARG A 243 -6.84 3.85 16.89
CA ARG A 243 -7.77 4.14 15.78
C ARG A 243 -9.19 3.63 16.04
N THR A 244 -9.37 2.72 16.99
CA THR A 244 -10.66 2.08 17.31
C THR A 244 -11.47 2.81 18.39
N GLU A 245 -10.90 3.83 19.04
CA GLU A 245 -11.58 4.63 20.07
C GLU A 245 -12.89 5.28 19.59
N ARG A 246 -13.04 5.47 18.28
CA ARG A 246 -14.24 6.05 17.67
C ARG A 246 -15.38 5.07 17.46
N VAL A 247 -15.11 3.77 17.59
CA VAL A 247 -16.07 2.68 17.28
C VAL A 247 -16.29 1.74 18.47
N SER A 248 -15.70 2.01 19.63
CA SER A 248 -15.86 1.22 20.85
C SER A 248 -16.17 2.08 22.06
N GLU A 249 -16.89 1.50 23.02
CA GLU A 249 -16.97 2.08 24.36
C GLU A 249 -15.63 1.94 25.10
N PRO A 250 -15.31 2.83 26.07
CA PRO A 250 -14.03 2.81 26.76
C PRO A 250 -13.69 1.47 27.42
N ASP A 251 -14.70 0.78 27.98
CA ASP A 251 -14.50 -0.48 28.70
C ASP A 251 -14.17 -1.67 27.78
N ASN A 252 -14.44 -1.55 26.49
CA ASN A 252 -14.13 -2.58 25.48
C ASN A 252 -12.80 -2.29 24.77
N HIS A 253 -12.05 -1.27 25.17
CA HIS A 253 -10.82 -0.88 24.49
C HIS A 253 -9.58 -1.32 25.28
N ARG A 254 -8.79 -2.21 24.69
CA ARG A 254 -7.52 -2.70 25.26
C ARG A 254 -6.40 -1.66 25.19
N GLY A 255 -6.52 -0.63 24.36
CA GLY A 255 -5.58 0.48 24.20
C GLY A 255 -4.31 0.15 23.42
N THR A 256 -3.74 -1.05 23.59
CA THR A 256 -2.55 -1.49 22.83
C THR A 256 -2.93 -2.16 21.53
N ASP A 257 -2.17 -1.88 20.47
CA ASP A 257 -2.25 -2.60 19.19
C ASP A 257 -2.02 -4.11 19.38
N ALA A 258 -2.57 -4.91 18.46
CA ALA A 258 -2.25 -6.32 18.34
C ALA A 258 -0.92 -6.52 17.62
N ASP A 259 -0.15 -7.52 18.04
CA ASP A 259 1.12 -7.87 17.41
C ASP A 259 0.98 -8.98 16.34
N ALA A 260 2.09 -9.24 15.64
CA ALA A 260 2.19 -10.30 14.65
C ALA A 260 1.84 -11.70 15.20
N ALA A 261 2.11 -11.98 16.47
CA ALA A 261 1.84 -13.28 17.07
C ALA A 261 0.33 -13.46 17.33
N GLU A 262 -0.36 -12.41 17.75
CA GLU A 262 -1.82 -12.41 17.93
C GLU A 262 -2.54 -12.63 16.60
N VAL A 263 -2.19 -11.87 15.56
CA VAL A 263 -2.79 -12.03 14.21
C VAL A 263 -2.55 -13.45 13.69
N ARG A 264 -1.33 -13.97 13.81
CA ARG A 264 -0.98 -15.33 13.39
C ARG A 264 -1.83 -16.37 14.10
N ALA A 265 -1.87 -16.32 15.43
CA ALA A 265 -2.59 -17.29 16.25
C ALA A 265 -4.10 -17.29 15.91
N HIS A 266 -4.68 -16.11 15.71
CA HIS A 266 -6.08 -15.96 15.34
C HIS A 266 -6.39 -16.57 13.97
N VAL A 267 -5.58 -16.22 12.95
CA VAL A 267 -5.77 -16.73 11.60
C VAL A 267 -5.55 -18.25 11.52
N GLU A 268 -4.52 -18.77 12.18
CA GLU A 268 -4.28 -20.21 12.26
C GLU A 268 -5.45 -20.95 12.94
N ALA A 269 -6.00 -20.39 14.01
CA ALA A 269 -7.18 -20.96 14.66
C ALA A 269 -8.38 -21.01 13.70
N PHE A 270 -8.62 -19.95 12.92
CA PHE A 270 -9.69 -19.90 11.93
C PHE A 270 -9.50 -20.90 10.78
N VAL A 271 -8.28 -21.01 10.25
CA VAL A 271 -7.94 -21.99 9.21
C VAL A 271 -8.08 -23.43 9.73
N ASN A 272 -7.72 -23.68 10.99
CA ASN A 272 -7.90 -24.98 11.62
C ASN A 272 -9.38 -25.30 11.88
N ALA A 273 -10.19 -24.30 12.26
CA ALA A 273 -11.64 -24.46 12.37
C ALA A 273 -12.26 -24.79 11.01
N ALA A 274 -11.79 -24.16 9.92
CA ALA A 274 -12.23 -24.44 8.55
C ALA A 274 -12.06 -25.93 8.19
N ALA A 275 -10.98 -26.57 8.66
CA ALA A 275 -10.69 -27.98 8.38
C ALA A 275 -11.75 -28.95 8.94
N SER A 276 -12.63 -28.51 9.85
CA SER A 276 -13.77 -29.31 10.30
C SER A 276 -14.87 -29.43 9.23
N PHE A 277 -14.92 -28.51 8.26
CA PHE A 277 -15.90 -28.46 7.19
C PHE A 277 -15.42 -29.06 5.86
N GLY A 278 -14.12 -29.37 5.75
CA GLY A 278 -13.55 -30.03 4.58
C GLY A 278 -12.03 -30.06 4.59
N THR A 279 -11.43 -30.67 3.55
CA THR A 279 -9.98 -30.75 3.42
C THR A 279 -9.44 -29.56 2.62
N LEU A 280 -8.46 -28.86 3.20
CA LEU A 280 -7.69 -27.85 2.49
C LEU A 280 -6.45 -28.50 1.85
N ASP A 281 -6.09 -28.03 0.66
CA ASP A 281 -4.83 -28.42 0.03
C ASP A 281 -3.65 -28.03 0.95
N PRO A 282 -2.79 -28.99 1.37
CA PRO A 282 -1.66 -28.72 2.25
C PRO A 282 -0.68 -27.69 1.68
N GLU A 283 -0.48 -27.63 0.36
CA GLU A 283 0.44 -26.70 -0.28
C GLU A 283 -0.13 -25.27 -0.24
N VAL A 284 -1.42 -25.11 -0.54
CA VAL A 284 -2.11 -23.81 -0.45
C VAL A 284 -2.14 -23.31 1.00
N LYS A 285 -2.40 -24.20 1.96
CA LYS A 285 -2.35 -23.87 3.40
C LYS A 285 -0.95 -23.40 3.80
N ALA A 286 0.09 -24.14 3.45
CA ALA A 286 1.46 -23.81 3.81
C ALA A 286 1.91 -22.48 3.16
N ALA A 287 1.66 -22.30 1.86
CA ALA A 287 2.03 -21.09 1.14
C ALA A 287 1.29 -19.85 1.67
N GLY A 288 -0.01 -19.95 1.93
CA GLY A 288 -0.81 -18.84 2.45
C GLY A 288 -0.41 -18.42 3.86
N LEU A 289 -0.17 -19.37 4.76
CA LEU A 289 0.29 -19.07 6.13
C LEU A 289 1.73 -18.54 6.17
N ALA A 290 2.62 -19.05 5.32
CA ALA A 290 3.98 -18.52 5.19
C ALA A 290 3.97 -17.08 4.66
N ASN A 291 3.13 -16.78 3.66
CA ASN A 291 2.96 -15.43 3.15
C ASN A 291 2.36 -14.48 4.20
N LEU A 292 1.32 -14.90 4.93
CA LEU A 292 0.80 -14.14 6.07
C LEU A 292 1.92 -13.80 7.06
N ASN A 293 2.73 -14.78 7.44
CA ASN A 293 3.83 -14.58 8.40
C ASN A 293 4.82 -13.52 7.93
N THR A 294 5.17 -13.51 6.64
CA THR A 294 6.04 -12.46 6.07
C THR A 294 5.37 -11.09 6.09
N LEU A 295 4.07 -11.01 5.82
CA LEU A 295 3.34 -9.74 5.76
C LEU A 295 3.18 -9.09 7.14
N ILE A 296 2.99 -9.91 8.18
CA ILE A 296 2.73 -9.42 9.54
C ILE A 296 4.00 -9.27 10.39
N ASP A 297 5.16 -9.78 9.94
CA ASP A 297 6.37 -9.77 10.77
C ASP A 297 6.81 -8.34 11.14
N GLY A 298 7.02 -8.12 12.44
CA GLY A 298 7.35 -6.81 12.99
C GLY A 298 6.26 -5.73 12.87
N ARG A 299 5.04 -6.07 12.45
CA ARG A 299 3.92 -5.13 12.29
C ARG A 299 3.05 -5.02 13.54
N SER A 300 2.33 -3.90 13.63
CA SER A 300 1.32 -3.61 14.65
C SER A 300 -0.04 -3.42 13.98
N PHE A 301 -1.10 -3.87 14.64
CA PHE A 301 -2.44 -3.92 14.07
C PHE A 301 -3.47 -3.29 15.01
N PHE A 302 -4.36 -2.48 14.46
CA PHE A 302 -5.58 -2.08 15.15
C PHE A 302 -6.76 -2.93 14.68
N GLY A 303 -7.84 -2.99 15.47
CA GLY A 303 -9.00 -3.79 15.10
C GLY A 303 -9.98 -4.08 16.23
N CYS A 304 -11.01 -4.86 15.93
CA CYS A 304 -12.03 -5.23 16.90
C CYS A 304 -12.53 -6.66 16.69
N SER A 305 -12.93 -7.28 17.79
CA SER A 305 -13.74 -8.49 17.87
C SER A 305 -15.15 -8.14 18.31
N TYR A 306 -16.16 -8.64 17.59
CA TYR A 306 -17.56 -8.33 17.87
C TYR A 306 -18.48 -9.49 17.49
N GLY A 307 -19.59 -9.60 18.21
CA GLY A 307 -20.71 -10.47 17.91
C GLY A 307 -21.80 -9.70 17.17
N TYR A 308 -22.48 -10.33 16.22
CA TYR A 308 -23.62 -9.73 15.53
C TYR A 308 -24.54 -10.81 14.93
N ALA A 309 -25.74 -10.42 14.55
CA ALA A 309 -26.70 -11.30 13.89
C ALA A 309 -27.28 -10.60 12.66
N ARG A 310 -27.34 -11.30 11.51
CA ARG A 310 -27.96 -10.76 10.29
C ARG A 310 -29.49 -10.90 10.31
N ASP A 311 -29.96 -11.85 11.10
CA ASP A 311 -31.36 -12.16 11.33
C ASP A 311 -31.53 -12.67 12.77
N PRO A 312 -32.76 -12.82 13.29
CA PRO A 312 -32.97 -13.23 14.68
C PRO A 312 -32.51 -14.67 15.04
N TRP A 313 -32.07 -15.49 14.08
CA TRP A 313 -31.79 -16.92 14.25
C TRP A 313 -30.35 -17.30 13.92
N SER A 314 -29.53 -16.35 13.48
CA SER A 314 -28.10 -16.52 13.26
C SER A 314 -27.29 -15.79 14.32
N ASP A 315 -26.12 -16.33 14.65
CA ASP A 315 -25.12 -15.65 15.45
C ASP A 315 -23.79 -15.66 14.70
N HIS A 316 -23.12 -14.53 14.67
CA HIS A 316 -21.83 -14.31 14.04
C HIS A 316 -20.84 -13.79 15.06
N SER A 317 -19.62 -14.31 15.01
CA SER A 317 -18.46 -13.74 15.69
C SER A 317 -17.44 -13.34 14.64
N ALA A 318 -17.14 -12.05 14.61
CA ALA A 318 -16.22 -11.47 13.65
C ALA A 318 -15.04 -10.82 14.36
N THR A 319 -13.90 -10.79 13.67
CA THR A 319 -12.71 -10.08 14.10
C THR A 319 -12.00 -9.52 12.88
N PHE A 320 -11.48 -8.31 13.00
CA PHE A 320 -10.60 -7.74 11.99
C PHE A 320 -9.30 -7.21 12.57
N PHE A 321 -8.26 -7.23 11.75
CA PHE A 321 -6.96 -6.64 12.00
C PHE A 321 -6.58 -5.78 10.79
N VAL A 322 -6.06 -4.58 11.03
CA VAL A 322 -5.54 -3.69 9.99
C VAL A 322 -4.17 -3.18 10.43
N ASP A 323 -3.17 -3.41 9.59
CA ASP A 323 -1.80 -2.92 9.78
C ASP A 323 -1.81 -1.39 9.80
N THR A 324 -1.21 -0.82 10.85
CA THR A 324 -1.14 0.63 11.05
C THR A 324 -0.27 1.36 10.02
N GLU A 325 0.59 0.63 9.29
CA GLU A 325 1.55 1.19 8.33
C GLU A 325 1.19 0.86 6.88
N SER A 326 0.94 -0.41 6.57
CA SER A 326 0.74 -0.85 5.19
C SER A 326 -0.72 -0.88 4.73
N GLY A 327 -1.66 -0.85 5.68
CA GLY A 327 -3.08 -1.09 5.41
C GLY A 327 -3.41 -2.54 5.02
N PHE A 328 -2.45 -3.47 5.10
CA PHE A 328 -2.73 -4.90 5.02
C PHE A 328 -3.75 -5.27 6.10
N SER A 329 -4.78 -6.01 5.72
CA SER A 329 -5.89 -6.28 6.62
C SER A 329 -6.39 -7.70 6.48
N VAL A 330 -6.94 -8.21 7.59
CA VAL A 330 -7.50 -9.55 7.68
C VAL A 330 -8.82 -9.47 8.43
N TYR A 331 -9.85 -10.05 7.84
CA TYR A 331 -11.17 -10.23 8.44
C TYR A 331 -11.48 -11.71 8.55
N THR A 332 -12.04 -12.09 9.69
CA THR A 332 -12.54 -13.43 9.96
C THR A 332 -13.94 -13.34 10.52
N ASP A 333 -14.84 -14.22 10.10
CA ASP A 333 -16.22 -14.28 10.54
C ASP A 333 -16.65 -15.74 10.64
N SER A 334 -17.10 -16.15 11.82
CA SER A 334 -17.70 -17.47 12.04
C SER A 334 -19.17 -17.28 12.30
N TYR A 335 -20.00 -18.12 11.70
CA TYR A 335 -21.43 -18.06 11.90
C TYR A 335 -22.03 -19.41 12.22
N TYR A 336 -23.13 -19.36 12.96
CA TYR A 336 -23.98 -20.48 13.30
C TYR A 336 -25.44 -20.09 13.05
N ALA A 337 -26.22 -21.01 12.47
CA ALA A 337 -27.65 -20.83 12.25
C ALA A 337 -28.41 -22.04 12.84
N GLU A 338 -29.42 -21.77 13.68
CA GLU A 338 -30.22 -22.80 14.37
C GLU A 338 -31.14 -23.62 13.46
#